data_AF-A0A967LUB1-F1
#
_entry.id   AF-A0A967LUB1-F1
#
_cell.length_a   1.000
_cell.length_b   1.000
_cell.length_c   1.000
_cell.angle_alpha   90.00
_cell.angle_beta   90.00
_cell.angle_gamma   90.00
#
_symmetry.space_group_name_H-M   'P 1'
#
loop_
_entity.id
_entity.type
_entity.pdbx_description
1 polymer ?
#
loop_
_entity_poly.entity_id
_entity_poly.type
_entity_poly.pdbx_seq_one_letter_code
_entity_poly.pdbx_strand_id
1 'polypeptide(L)'
;MADIDLSGLTGTSFNIIGSDYDNTFAGVFDGNGHTISNFNYTSIDKSHIGLFGFVKAGQIKNLGLIDPNIYAGTGNYVGSLVGRLSGGAITGCYVKGGCVLGHYNVGGLVGKIYSTATITNCYAISSVKGWSHVGGLVGYNSGNSITNCCSNGSVLGTAHVGGLVGSNGGTITNCITNCYSTGSASGEGHVGGLVGANIGRISNCYSTGDISGDRVVGGLVGGNGGTITNCYSTGSVSGDERFGGLVGSSEGTVSASFWDFQTSSPSTSAGGVGLTTAEMQTASTFIAWGCENGWTIEEGVDYPRLVWENAPGESITTPSYGGGSGEPNDPYLIYTAEQLNTIGLVPCHLDKHFLLCADIDLDTLPPPPPPHHPPSLFKASKPNPAHGAYPVSATADLSWTPGLGAKS
;
A
#
# COMPACT_ATOMS: atom_id res chain seq x y z
N MET A 1 11.95 -32.86 -15.01
CA MET A 1 12.17 -32.27 -13.68
C MET A 1 10.86 -32.38 -12.92
N ALA A 2 10.91 -32.42 -11.59
CA ALA A 2 9.77 -32.66 -10.72
C ALA A 2 9.78 -31.66 -9.56
N ASP A 3 8.62 -31.48 -8.94
CA ASP A 3 8.49 -30.68 -7.73
C ASP A 3 9.27 -31.31 -6.57
N ILE A 4 9.71 -30.48 -5.63
CA ILE A 4 10.58 -30.88 -4.52
C ILE A 4 9.86 -30.65 -3.19
N ASP A 5 9.86 -31.66 -2.32
CA ASP A 5 9.37 -31.56 -0.95
C ASP A 5 10.55 -31.50 0.04
N LEU A 6 10.58 -30.45 0.88
CA LEU A 6 11.59 -30.25 1.91
C LEU A 6 11.14 -30.72 3.31
N SER A 7 10.02 -31.44 3.44
CA SER A 7 9.50 -31.91 4.73
C SER A 7 10.50 -32.73 5.57
N GLY A 8 11.47 -33.39 4.93
CA GLY A 8 12.56 -34.11 5.60
C GLY A 8 13.64 -33.20 6.23
N LEU A 9 13.66 -31.91 5.91
CA LEU A 9 14.60 -30.91 6.42
C LEU A 9 13.87 -29.95 7.36
N THR A 10 14.01 -30.17 8.66
CA THR A 10 13.34 -29.40 9.72
C THR A 10 14.32 -28.57 10.56
N GLY A 11 13.79 -27.60 11.31
CA GLY A 11 14.57 -26.77 12.22
C GLY A 11 15.60 -25.92 11.48
N THR A 12 16.89 -26.23 11.64
CA THR A 12 18.00 -25.54 10.96
C THR A 12 18.74 -26.44 9.96
N SER A 13 18.21 -27.64 9.67
CA SER A 13 18.89 -28.64 8.84
C SER A 13 18.96 -28.27 7.35
N PHE A 14 18.09 -27.37 6.87
CA PHE A 14 18.24 -26.80 5.54
C PHE A 14 19.40 -25.81 5.50
N ASN A 15 20.35 -26.04 4.61
CA ASN A 15 21.44 -25.10 4.35
C ASN A 15 20.91 -23.96 3.47
N ILE A 16 20.63 -22.80 4.09
CA ILE A 16 20.18 -21.59 3.40
C ILE A 16 21.12 -21.25 2.25
N ILE A 17 20.57 -21.05 1.06
CA ILE A 17 21.34 -20.68 -0.13
C ILE A 17 21.74 -19.21 0.00
N GLY A 18 23.05 -18.97 0.11
CA GLY A 18 23.56 -17.64 0.34
C GLY A 18 23.27 -17.15 1.76
N SER A 19 23.92 -17.71 2.78
CA SER A 19 23.54 -17.54 4.18
C SER A 19 23.86 -16.18 4.81
N ASP A 20 24.77 -15.41 4.20
CA ASP A 20 25.37 -14.22 4.82
C ASP A 20 26.11 -13.36 3.79
N TYR A 21 26.89 -12.38 4.25
CA TYR A 21 27.63 -11.43 3.41
C TYR A 21 28.82 -12.05 2.68
N ASP A 22 29.43 -13.10 3.24
CA ASP A 22 30.60 -13.76 2.66
C ASP A 22 30.16 -14.87 1.69
N ASN A 23 28.98 -15.42 1.93
CA ASN A 23 28.37 -16.47 1.12
C ASN A 23 27.09 -15.93 0.49
N THR A 24 27.19 -15.10 -0.55
CA THR A 24 26.00 -14.60 -1.28
C THR A 24 25.66 -15.49 -2.49
N PHE A 25 24.37 -15.60 -2.82
CA PHE A 25 23.95 -16.18 -4.10
C PHE A 25 24.01 -15.13 -5.22
N ALA A 26 24.84 -15.37 -6.24
CA ALA A 26 24.99 -14.50 -7.41
C ALA A 26 24.63 -15.18 -8.74
N GLY A 27 24.18 -16.44 -8.69
CA GLY A 27 23.83 -17.23 -9.86
C GLY A 27 22.42 -16.95 -10.38
N VAL A 28 21.98 -17.79 -11.31
CA VAL A 28 20.59 -17.83 -11.80
C VAL A 28 19.95 -19.12 -11.30
N PHE A 29 18.83 -19.00 -10.59
CA PHE A 29 17.98 -20.12 -10.22
C PHE A 29 16.68 -20.04 -11.03
N ASP A 30 16.51 -20.94 -11.99
CA ASP A 30 15.27 -21.08 -12.75
C ASP A 30 14.48 -22.26 -12.20
N GLY A 31 13.34 -21.98 -11.58
CA GLY A 31 12.41 -23.01 -11.12
C GLY A 31 11.75 -23.76 -12.26
N ASN A 32 11.82 -23.27 -13.51
CA ASN A 32 11.25 -23.89 -14.69
C ASN A 32 9.76 -24.25 -14.52
N GLY A 33 9.03 -23.43 -13.77
CA GLY A 33 7.60 -23.62 -13.48
C GLY A 33 7.30 -24.63 -12.37
N HIS A 34 8.32 -25.17 -11.69
CA HIS A 34 8.15 -26.12 -10.60
C HIS A 34 7.97 -25.47 -9.23
N THR A 35 7.55 -26.30 -8.28
CA THR A 35 7.38 -25.90 -6.88
C THR A 35 8.37 -26.57 -5.94
N ILE A 36 8.67 -25.86 -4.86
CA ILE A 36 9.32 -26.38 -3.67
C ILE A 36 8.28 -26.27 -2.53
N SER A 37 8.05 -27.33 -1.77
CA SER A 37 7.10 -27.35 -0.67
C SER A 37 7.76 -27.57 0.69
N ASN A 38 7.06 -27.17 1.75
CA ASN A 38 7.39 -27.50 3.14
C ASN A 38 8.77 -27.03 3.59
N PHE A 39 9.20 -25.83 3.15
CA PHE A 39 10.40 -25.19 3.70
C PHE A 39 10.14 -24.78 5.15
N ASN A 40 10.65 -25.57 6.11
CA ASN A 40 10.47 -25.34 7.54
C ASN A 40 11.79 -24.89 8.18
N TYR A 41 11.87 -23.63 8.62
CA TYR A 41 13.10 -23.07 9.20
C TYR A 41 12.84 -22.35 10.52
N THR A 42 13.50 -22.80 11.59
CA THR A 42 13.37 -22.22 12.93
C THR A 42 14.73 -21.77 13.48
N SER A 43 14.84 -20.49 13.81
CA SER A 43 15.99 -19.89 14.48
C SER A 43 15.52 -18.77 15.41
N ILE A 44 16.30 -18.47 16.46
CA ILE A 44 15.92 -17.45 17.45
C ILE A 44 16.49 -16.06 17.15
N ASP A 45 17.60 -15.98 16.39
CA ASP A 45 18.38 -14.75 16.21
C ASP A 45 19.03 -14.62 14.82
N LYS A 46 18.96 -15.64 13.96
CA LYS A 46 19.60 -15.60 12.64
C LYS A 46 18.88 -14.63 11.71
N SER A 47 19.67 -13.81 11.01
CA SER A 47 19.20 -12.91 9.96
C SER A 47 19.45 -13.50 8.57
N HIS A 48 18.89 -12.89 7.53
CA HIS A 48 18.98 -13.35 6.13
C HIS A 48 18.35 -14.74 5.96
N ILE A 49 17.08 -14.85 6.32
CA ILE A 49 16.34 -16.11 6.24
C ILE A 49 15.39 -16.07 5.06
N GLY A 50 15.49 -17.13 4.26
CA GLY A 50 14.64 -17.54 3.16
C GLY A 50 15.22 -18.81 2.55
N LEU A 51 14.56 -19.39 1.54
CA LEU A 51 15.19 -20.44 0.74
C LEU A 51 16.55 -19.96 0.20
N PHE A 52 16.59 -18.68 -0.18
CA PHE A 52 17.79 -17.90 -0.40
C PHE A 52 17.95 -16.84 0.71
N GLY A 53 19.05 -16.84 1.44
CA GLY A 53 19.26 -15.89 2.53
C GLY A 53 19.61 -14.51 2.01
N PHE A 54 20.66 -14.44 1.20
CA PHE A 54 21.19 -13.23 0.62
C PHE A 54 21.57 -13.46 -0.85
N VAL A 55 20.79 -12.85 -1.73
CA VAL A 55 21.05 -12.76 -3.17
C VAL A 55 21.74 -11.44 -3.49
N LYS A 56 22.90 -11.50 -4.16
CA LYS A 56 23.65 -10.33 -4.61
C LYS A 56 23.90 -10.42 -6.11
N ALA A 57 23.25 -9.56 -6.89
CA ALA A 57 23.26 -9.58 -8.36
C ALA A 57 22.76 -10.91 -9.01
N GLY A 58 22.23 -11.84 -8.22
CA GLY A 58 21.65 -13.09 -8.71
C GLY A 58 20.23 -12.94 -9.24
N GLN A 59 19.74 -13.99 -9.91
CA GLN A 59 18.39 -14.03 -10.45
C GLN A 59 17.65 -15.27 -9.94
N ILE A 60 16.38 -15.10 -9.56
CA ILE A 60 15.49 -16.21 -9.24
C ILE A 60 14.23 -16.04 -10.08
N LYS A 61 13.85 -17.08 -10.83
CA LYS A 61 12.70 -16.99 -11.72
C LYS A 61 11.87 -18.26 -11.80
N ASN A 62 10.59 -18.12 -12.13
CA ASN A 62 9.67 -19.22 -12.44
C ASN A 62 9.59 -20.30 -11.35
N LEU A 63 9.56 -19.88 -10.08
CA LEU A 63 9.60 -20.78 -8.93
C LEU A 63 8.43 -20.51 -7.99
N GLY A 64 7.71 -21.58 -7.63
CA GLY A 64 6.70 -21.54 -6.57
C GLY A 64 7.21 -22.10 -5.25
N LEU A 65 6.88 -21.47 -4.15
CA LEU A 65 7.11 -21.98 -2.79
C LEU A 65 5.77 -22.23 -2.10
N ILE A 66 5.55 -23.48 -1.67
CA ILE A 66 4.28 -23.94 -1.09
C ILE A 66 4.46 -24.25 0.39
N ASP A 67 3.59 -23.67 1.22
CA ASP A 67 3.53 -23.86 2.67
C ASP A 67 4.88 -23.70 3.41
N PRO A 68 5.64 -22.60 3.19
CA PRO A 68 6.84 -22.33 3.97
C PRO A 68 6.50 -21.91 5.40
N ASN A 69 7.14 -22.51 6.41
CA ASN A 69 7.00 -22.08 7.81
C ASN A 69 8.34 -21.62 8.36
N ILE A 70 8.45 -20.32 8.60
CA ILE A 70 9.68 -19.67 9.05
C ILE A 70 9.42 -19.00 10.39
N TYR A 71 10.22 -19.36 11.40
CA TYR A 71 10.22 -18.72 12.70
C TYR A 71 11.63 -18.23 13.02
N ALA A 72 11.87 -16.93 12.85
CA ALA A 72 13.20 -16.32 12.97
C ALA A 72 13.45 -15.60 14.31
N GLY A 73 12.48 -15.56 15.23
CA GLY A 73 12.60 -14.86 16.50
C GLY A 73 12.97 -13.38 16.31
N THR A 74 14.16 -12.99 16.77
CA THR A 74 14.71 -11.62 16.64
C THR A 74 15.46 -11.38 15.31
N GLY A 75 15.47 -12.37 14.41
CA GLY A 75 16.10 -12.31 13.11
C GLY A 75 15.57 -11.21 12.20
N ASN A 76 16.48 -10.62 11.42
CA ASN A 76 16.19 -9.55 10.46
C ASN A 76 16.34 -10.04 9.02
N TYR A 77 15.69 -9.35 8.08
CA TYR A 77 15.73 -9.70 6.65
C TYR A 77 15.19 -11.11 6.44
N VAL A 78 13.88 -11.24 6.65
CA VAL A 78 13.18 -12.53 6.63
C VAL A 78 12.16 -12.50 5.50
N GLY A 79 12.28 -13.43 4.57
CA GLY A 79 11.28 -13.68 3.53
C GLY A 79 11.20 -15.16 3.21
N SER A 80 10.06 -15.65 2.71
CA SER A 80 9.98 -17.08 2.39
C SER A 80 10.95 -17.50 1.30
N LEU A 81 11.04 -16.70 0.24
CA LEU A 81 11.94 -16.97 -0.88
C LEU A 81 13.31 -16.33 -0.67
N VAL A 82 13.35 -15.03 -0.35
CA VAL A 82 14.61 -14.28 -0.21
C VAL A 82 14.66 -13.47 1.09
N GLY A 83 15.68 -13.66 1.92
CA GLY A 83 15.88 -12.79 3.09
C GLY A 83 16.26 -11.36 2.66
N ARG A 84 17.31 -11.24 1.84
CA ARG A 84 17.80 -9.97 1.28
C ARG A 84 18.16 -10.10 -0.19
N LEU A 85 17.69 -9.15 -1.00
CA LEU A 85 18.05 -8.98 -2.40
C LEU A 85 18.87 -7.69 -2.57
N SER A 86 20.11 -7.78 -3.08
CA SER A 86 20.99 -6.64 -3.35
C SER A 86 21.45 -6.66 -4.79
N GLY A 87 20.78 -5.89 -5.64
CA GLY A 87 20.88 -6.04 -7.09
C GLY A 87 20.34 -7.39 -7.57
N GLY A 88 20.21 -7.54 -8.88
CA GLY A 88 19.60 -8.73 -9.48
C GLY A 88 18.08 -8.66 -9.53
N ALA A 89 17.43 -9.81 -9.78
CA ALA A 89 16.01 -9.84 -10.10
C ALA A 89 15.29 -11.08 -9.53
N ILE A 90 14.03 -10.88 -9.14
CA ILE A 90 13.08 -11.97 -8.87
C ILE A 90 11.92 -11.82 -9.86
N THR A 91 11.61 -12.87 -10.62
CA THR A 91 10.63 -12.78 -11.72
C THR A 91 9.75 -14.02 -11.85
N GLY A 92 8.43 -13.86 -11.86
CA GLY A 92 7.52 -15.00 -12.04
C GLY A 92 7.57 -15.98 -10.86
N CYS A 93 7.87 -15.48 -9.65
CA CYS A 93 7.98 -16.29 -8.45
C CYS A 93 6.78 -16.07 -7.53
N TYR A 94 6.43 -17.10 -6.76
CA TYR A 94 5.32 -16.97 -5.84
C TYR A 94 5.46 -17.77 -4.55
N VAL A 95 4.73 -17.32 -3.53
CA VAL A 95 4.54 -18.02 -2.25
C VAL A 95 3.05 -18.27 -2.03
N LYS A 96 2.69 -19.50 -1.66
CA LYS A 96 1.31 -19.86 -1.31
C LYS A 96 1.27 -20.68 -0.02
N GLY A 97 0.44 -20.24 0.92
CA GLY A 97 0.32 -20.80 2.25
C GLY A 97 1.48 -20.42 3.18
N GLY A 98 1.54 -21.07 4.34
CA GLY A 98 2.63 -20.89 5.29
C GLY A 98 2.57 -19.63 6.18
N CYS A 99 3.59 -19.52 7.04
CA CYS A 99 3.75 -18.46 8.03
C CYS A 99 5.20 -17.98 8.08
N VAL A 100 5.38 -16.65 8.04
CA VAL A 100 6.68 -16.00 8.15
C VAL A 100 6.68 -15.13 9.40
N LEU A 101 7.51 -15.50 10.37
CA LEU A 101 7.70 -14.72 11.60
C LEU A 101 9.15 -14.25 11.70
N GLY A 102 9.35 -12.95 11.85
CA GLY A 102 10.65 -12.33 12.10
C GLY A 102 10.53 -11.05 12.94
N HIS A 103 11.56 -10.21 12.91
CA HIS A 103 11.60 -8.97 13.68
C HIS A 103 11.60 -7.71 12.78
N TYR A 104 12.73 -7.34 12.15
CA TYR A 104 12.78 -6.24 11.19
C TYR A 104 12.89 -6.71 9.74
N ASN A 105 12.21 -6.00 8.83
CA ASN A 105 12.21 -6.26 7.38
C ASN A 105 11.71 -7.68 7.08
N VAL A 106 10.41 -7.87 7.29
CA VAL A 106 9.75 -9.17 7.14
C VAL A 106 8.79 -9.08 5.96
N GLY A 107 9.00 -9.93 4.96
CA GLY A 107 8.14 -10.03 3.77
C GLY A 107 7.62 -11.45 3.58
N GLY A 108 6.45 -11.63 2.97
CA GLY A 108 6.03 -12.98 2.57
C GLY A 108 6.94 -13.56 1.49
N LEU A 109 7.38 -12.75 0.53
CA LEU A 109 8.33 -13.19 -0.50
C LEU A 109 9.76 -12.77 -0.17
N VAL A 110 9.98 -11.48 0.13
CA VAL A 110 11.31 -10.89 0.31
C VAL A 110 11.40 -10.02 1.57
N GLY A 111 12.40 -10.23 2.42
CA GLY A 111 12.61 -9.38 3.59
C GLY A 111 13.00 -7.94 3.23
N LYS A 112 14.10 -7.76 2.49
CA LYS A 112 14.59 -6.43 2.05
C LYS A 112 15.14 -6.43 0.63
N ILE A 113 14.89 -5.32 -0.08
CA ILE A 113 15.46 -5.03 -1.41
C ILE A 113 16.38 -3.81 -1.33
N TYR A 114 17.52 -3.87 -2.01
CA TYR A 114 18.52 -2.81 -2.07
C TYR A 114 19.32 -2.85 -3.40
N SER A 115 20.01 -1.75 -3.73
CA SER A 115 21.01 -1.66 -4.82
C SER A 115 20.48 -2.06 -6.22
N THR A 116 19.52 -1.31 -6.75
CA THR A 116 18.97 -1.44 -8.12
C THR A 116 18.43 -2.84 -8.45
N ALA A 117 17.83 -3.51 -7.47
CA ALA A 117 17.18 -4.80 -7.68
C ALA A 117 15.76 -4.65 -8.25
N THR A 118 15.19 -5.72 -8.80
CA THR A 118 13.81 -5.73 -9.29
C THR A 118 13.02 -6.93 -8.79
N ILE A 119 11.72 -6.72 -8.53
CA ILE A 119 10.75 -7.79 -8.34
C ILE A 119 9.61 -7.58 -9.33
N THR A 120 9.32 -8.60 -10.14
CA THR A 120 8.37 -8.47 -11.25
C THR A 120 7.51 -9.71 -11.41
N ASN A 121 6.20 -9.54 -11.65
CA ASN A 121 5.27 -10.66 -11.89
C ASN A 121 5.31 -11.69 -10.73
N CYS A 122 5.29 -11.22 -9.49
CA CYS A 122 5.43 -12.07 -8.31
C CYS A 122 4.25 -11.90 -7.35
N TYR A 123 3.90 -12.95 -6.61
CA TYR A 123 2.84 -12.86 -5.61
C TYR A 123 3.10 -13.63 -4.31
N ALA A 124 2.49 -13.19 -3.22
CA ALA A 124 2.56 -13.88 -1.93
C ALA A 124 1.19 -14.00 -1.26
N ILE A 125 0.85 -15.22 -0.88
CA ILE A 125 -0.38 -15.58 -0.17
C ILE A 125 0.05 -16.33 1.10
N SER A 126 0.64 -15.62 2.06
CA SER A 126 1.19 -16.18 3.29
C SER A 126 0.86 -15.27 4.48
N SER A 127 0.78 -15.84 5.68
CA SER A 127 0.68 -15.02 6.89
C SER A 127 2.06 -14.47 7.27
N VAL A 128 2.13 -13.17 7.56
CA VAL A 128 3.39 -12.48 7.88
C VAL A 128 3.26 -11.75 9.20
N LYS A 129 4.20 -12.03 10.12
CA LYS A 129 4.28 -11.36 11.42
C LYS A 129 5.68 -10.80 11.66
N GLY A 130 5.75 -9.53 12.02
CA GLY A 130 7.00 -8.87 12.37
C GLY A 130 6.83 -7.76 13.39
N TRP A 131 7.93 -7.09 13.74
CA TRP A 131 7.90 -5.88 14.55
C TRP A 131 7.82 -4.64 13.67
N SER A 132 8.78 -4.48 12.74
CA SER A 132 8.81 -3.30 11.87
C SER A 132 9.21 -3.60 10.43
N HIS A 133 8.69 -2.79 9.51
CA HIS A 133 8.83 -2.95 8.06
C HIS A 133 8.28 -4.33 7.65
N VAL A 134 6.98 -4.50 7.87
CA VAL A 134 6.28 -5.78 7.66
C VAL A 134 5.40 -5.65 6.43
N GLY A 135 5.67 -6.46 5.40
CA GLY A 135 4.93 -6.46 4.15
C GLY A 135 4.41 -7.84 3.77
N GLY A 136 3.23 -7.93 3.17
CA GLY A 136 2.74 -9.21 2.67
C GLY A 136 3.60 -9.79 1.55
N LEU A 137 4.23 -8.94 0.73
CA LEU A 137 5.19 -9.34 -0.29
C LEU A 137 6.63 -8.97 0.12
N VAL A 138 6.86 -7.71 0.47
CA VAL A 138 8.21 -7.17 0.72
C VAL A 138 8.26 -6.41 2.04
N GLY A 139 9.19 -6.72 2.93
CA GLY A 139 9.35 -5.95 4.17
C GLY A 139 9.77 -4.51 3.92
N TYR A 140 10.94 -4.32 3.29
CA TYR A 140 11.47 -2.98 2.98
C TYR A 140 12.04 -2.87 1.56
N ASN A 141 11.50 -1.94 0.78
CA ASN A 141 12.06 -1.52 -0.50
C ASN A 141 12.92 -0.26 -0.35
N SER A 142 14.25 -0.41 -0.36
CA SER A 142 15.21 0.69 -0.18
C SER A 142 15.68 1.24 -1.52
N GLY A 143 14.75 1.85 -2.30
CA GLY A 143 15.08 2.54 -3.55
C GLY A 143 15.06 1.69 -4.82
N ASN A 144 14.22 0.66 -4.91
CA ASN A 144 14.20 -0.30 -6.01
C ASN A 144 12.80 -0.43 -6.65
N SER A 145 12.65 -1.28 -7.66
CA SER A 145 11.39 -1.42 -8.41
C SER A 145 10.63 -2.70 -8.05
N ILE A 146 9.34 -2.55 -7.77
CA ILE A 146 8.38 -3.64 -7.61
C ILE A 146 7.25 -3.41 -8.62
N THR A 147 6.98 -4.39 -9.48
CA THR A 147 6.08 -4.21 -10.63
C THR A 147 5.22 -5.43 -10.90
N ASN A 148 3.93 -5.24 -11.19
CA ASN A 148 2.99 -6.33 -11.51
C ASN A 148 3.00 -7.40 -10.41
N CYS A 149 2.78 -6.96 -9.17
CA CYS A 149 2.87 -7.83 -8.01
C CYS A 149 1.60 -7.76 -7.17
N CYS A 150 1.29 -8.87 -6.50
CA CYS A 150 0.17 -8.91 -5.57
C CYS A 150 0.43 -9.66 -4.27
N SER A 151 -0.35 -9.31 -3.25
CA SER A 151 -0.37 -10.04 -1.99
C SER A 151 -1.81 -10.25 -1.51
N ASN A 152 -2.03 -11.39 -0.84
CA ASN A 152 -3.33 -11.78 -0.31
C ASN A 152 -3.22 -12.61 0.99
N GLY A 153 -2.46 -12.12 1.97
CA GLY A 153 -2.24 -12.77 3.26
C GLY A 153 -2.46 -11.83 4.43
N SER A 154 -2.60 -12.38 5.64
CA SER A 154 -2.66 -11.55 6.84
C SER A 154 -1.30 -10.97 7.17
N VAL A 155 -1.23 -9.66 7.37
CA VAL A 155 0.00 -8.96 7.77
C VAL A 155 -0.21 -8.37 9.15
N LEU A 156 0.62 -8.79 10.11
CA LEU A 156 0.59 -8.32 11.49
C LEU A 156 1.94 -7.70 11.86
N GLY A 157 1.92 -6.45 12.31
CA GLY A 157 3.12 -5.79 12.80
C GLY A 157 2.86 -4.62 13.73
N THR A 158 3.95 -4.00 14.18
CA THR A 158 3.90 -2.88 15.14
C THR A 158 4.19 -1.54 14.47
N ALA A 159 5.17 -1.48 13.56
CA ALA A 159 5.57 -0.23 12.90
C ALA A 159 5.80 -0.41 11.40
N HIS A 160 5.20 0.45 10.57
CA HIS A 160 5.28 0.39 9.10
C HIS A 160 4.81 -0.97 8.56
N VAL A 161 3.50 -1.16 8.60
CA VAL A 161 2.82 -2.38 8.17
C VAL A 161 2.10 -2.08 6.87
N GLY A 162 2.41 -2.84 5.81
CA GLY A 162 1.74 -2.72 4.51
C GLY A 162 1.25 -4.07 4.03
N GLY A 163 0.05 -4.13 3.46
CA GLY A 163 -0.44 -5.38 2.88
C GLY A 163 0.45 -5.90 1.75
N LEU A 164 1.13 -5.03 1.01
CA LEU A 164 2.14 -5.40 0.01
C LEU A 164 3.56 -5.12 0.50
N VAL A 165 3.84 -3.87 0.92
CA VAL A 165 5.18 -3.42 1.31
C VAL A 165 5.19 -2.69 2.64
N GLY A 166 6.02 -3.11 3.60
CA GLY A 166 6.11 -2.42 4.89
C GLY A 166 6.57 -0.97 4.78
N SER A 167 7.70 -0.75 4.10
CA SER A 167 8.16 0.61 3.75
C SER A 167 8.71 0.69 2.32
N ASN A 168 8.41 1.80 1.66
CA ASN A 168 8.84 2.07 0.30
C ASN A 168 9.67 3.35 0.20
N GLY A 169 10.91 3.21 -0.26
CA GLY A 169 11.73 4.33 -0.74
C GLY A 169 12.07 4.23 -2.23
N GLY A 170 11.46 3.28 -2.96
CA GLY A 170 11.65 3.08 -4.39
C GLY A 170 10.37 3.31 -5.20
N THR A 171 10.23 2.58 -6.30
CA THR A 171 9.05 2.65 -7.18
C THR A 171 8.21 1.38 -7.04
N ILE A 172 6.91 1.55 -6.82
CA ILE A 172 5.90 0.49 -6.84
C ILE A 172 4.90 0.85 -7.94
N THR A 173 4.72 -0.04 -8.92
CA THR A 173 3.83 0.22 -10.06
C THR A 173 3.03 -1.00 -10.46
N ASN A 174 1.75 -0.81 -10.81
CA ASN A 174 0.87 -1.89 -11.26
C ASN A 174 0.71 -3.00 -10.21
N CYS A 175 0.59 -2.63 -8.94
CA CYS A 175 0.54 -3.58 -7.82
C CYS A 175 -0.79 -3.55 -7.08
N ILE A 176 -1.18 -4.72 -6.57
CA ILE A 176 -2.50 -4.95 -5.97
C ILE A 176 -2.32 -5.60 -4.60
N THR A 177 -3.19 -5.25 -3.67
CA THR A 177 -3.31 -5.93 -2.38
C THR A 177 -4.77 -6.16 -2.04
N ASN A 178 -5.09 -7.39 -1.66
CA ASN A 178 -6.34 -7.71 -0.99
C ASN A 178 -6.06 -8.26 0.43
N CYS A 179 -4.91 -7.89 0.99
CA CYS A 179 -4.50 -8.36 2.31
C CYS A 179 -5.34 -7.71 3.40
N TYR A 180 -5.83 -8.53 4.34
CA TYR A 180 -6.23 -8.06 5.65
C TYR A 180 -4.97 -7.60 6.41
N SER A 181 -4.78 -6.29 6.49
CA SER A 181 -3.60 -5.69 7.12
C SER A 181 -3.96 -5.18 8.50
N THR A 182 -3.32 -5.71 9.54
CA THR A 182 -3.56 -5.30 10.92
C THR A 182 -2.26 -4.81 11.56
N GLY A 183 -2.27 -3.58 12.06
CA GLY A 183 -1.27 -3.08 13.01
C GLY A 183 -1.80 -3.17 14.43
N SER A 184 -0.94 -3.42 15.42
CA SER A 184 -1.33 -3.41 16.83
C SER A 184 -0.69 -2.29 17.64
N ALA A 185 -1.45 -1.79 18.63
CA ALA A 185 -1.13 -1.14 19.89
C ALA A 185 0.02 -0.10 19.98
N SER A 186 1.23 -0.51 19.59
CA SER A 186 2.44 -0.20 20.36
C SER A 186 3.58 0.35 19.54
N GLY A 187 3.40 1.47 18.85
CA GLY A 187 4.51 2.19 18.22
C GLY A 187 4.09 3.31 17.28
N GLU A 188 5.07 3.93 16.60
CA GLU A 188 4.95 4.88 15.47
C GLU A 188 4.26 4.23 14.24
N GLY A 189 3.07 3.67 14.46
CA GLY A 189 2.41 2.69 13.61
C GLY A 189 1.76 3.34 12.41
N HIS A 190 2.50 3.43 11.31
CA HIS A 190 1.91 3.62 9.99
C HIS A 190 1.43 2.29 9.46
N VAL A 191 0.13 2.17 9.21
CA VAL A 191 -0.51 0.99 8.65
C VAL A 191 -1.19 1.38 7.34
N GLY A 192 -0.87 0.70 6.25
CA GLY A 192 -1.51 0.91 4.96
C GLY A 192 -1.97 -0.39 4.34
N GLY A 193 -3.07 -0.35 3.60
CA GLY A 193 -3.52 -1.53 2.85
C GLY A 193 -2.48 -2.01 1.83
N LEU A 194 -1.79 -1.09 1.15
CA LEU A 194 -0.68 -1.38 0.23
C LEU A 194 0.69 -1.14 0.88
N VAL A 195 0.91 0.07 1.42
CA VAL A 195 2.21 0.48 1.95
C VAL A 195 2.08 1.10 3.33
N GLY A 196 2.87 0.64 4.30
CA GLY A 196 2.91 1.25 5.63
C GLY A 196 3.43 2.68 5.57
N ALA A 197 4.70 2.86 5.18
CA ALA A 197 5.31 4.17 4.98
C ALA A 197 5.91 4.33 3.58
N ASN A 198 5.62 5.45 2.93
CA ASN A 198 6.09 5.77 1.59
C ASN A 198 6.91 7.07 1.58
N ILE A 199 8.14 7.00 1.07
CA ILE A 199 8.94 8.17 0.65
C ILE A 199 9.32 8.09 -0.84
N GLY A 200 8.86 7.04 -1.54
CA GLY A 200 9.11 6.79 -2.95
C GLY A 200 7.91 7.12 -3.84
N ARG A 201 7.84 6.46 -5.00
CA ARG A 201 6.73 6.58 -5.95
C ARG A 201 5.83 5.35 -5.89
N ILE A 202 4.53 5.58 -5.83
CA ILE A 202 3.49 4.56 -5.99
C ILE A 202 2.60 5.00 -7.14
N SER A 203 2.41 4.13 -8.14
CA SER A 203 1.51 4.43 -9.24
C SER A 203 0.74 3.24 -9.78
N ASN A 204 -0.49 3.45 -10.25
CA ASN A 204 -1.33 2.40 -10.80
C ASN A 204 -1.52 1.22 -9.82
N CYS A 205 -1.93 1.52 -8.59
CA CYS A 205 -2.00 0.52 -7.52
C CYS A 205 -3.29 0.64 -6.74
N TYR A 206 -3.78 -0.45 -6.18
CA TYR A 206 -4.98 -0.39 -5.36
C TYR A 206 -5.03 -1.40 -4.21
N SER A 207 -5.87 -1.09 -3.23
CA SER A 207 -6.09 -1.89 -2.01
C SER A 207 -7.57 -2.12 -1.74
N THR A 208 -7.97 -3.38 -1.60
CA THR A 208 -9.37 -3.76 -1.30
C THR A 208 -9.55 -4.43 0.06
N GLY A 209 -8.46 -4.77 0.75
CA GLY A 209 -8.52 -5.47 2.03
C GLY A 209 -8.87 -4.54 3.19
N ASP A 210 -9.55 -5.08 4.20
CA ASP A 210 -9.85 -4.34 5.43
C ASP A 210 -8.57 -4.08 6.24
N ILE A 211 -8.50 -2.88 6.83
CA ILE A 211 -7.32 -2.37 7.52
C ILE A 211 -7.70 -1.90 8.93
N SER A 212 -6.92 -2.34 9.90
CA SER A 212 -7.03 -1.91 11.29
C SER A 212 -5.67 -1.52 11.84
N GLY A 213 -5.58 -0.43 12.59
CA GLY A 213 -4.36 -0.01 13.28
C GLY A 213 -4.63 1.17 14.20
N ASP A 214 -3.73 1.48 15.13
CA ASP A 214 -4.08 2.39 16.24
C ASP A 214 -3.74 3.83 15.92
N ARG A 215 -2.61 4.09 15.24
CA ARG A 215 -2.04 5.44 15.11
C ARG A 215 -2.29 6.15 13.80
N VAL A 216 -1.63 5.73 12.71
CA VAL A 216 -1.72 6.38 11.39
C VAL A 216 -2.11 5.33 10.36
N VAL A 217 -3.38 5.32 9.97
CA VAL A 217 -3.94 4.27 9.11
C VAL A 217 -4.44 4.84 7.79
N GLY A 218 -4.07 4.25 6.66
CA GLY A 218 -4.61 4.62 5.35
C GLY A 218 -5.12 3.42 4.57
N GLY A 219 -6.23 3.59 3.84
CA GLY A 219 -6.78 2.54 2.98
C GLY A 219 -5.77 1.98 1.97
N LEU A 220 -4.88 2.84 1.47
CA LEU A 220 -3.75 2.47 0.61
C LEU A 220 -2.41 2.67 1.31
N VAL A 221 -2.17 3.86 1.87
CA VAL A 221 -0.87 4.23 2.47
C VAL A 221 -1.04 4.81 3.86
N GLY A 222 -0.33 4.27 4.85
CA GLY A 222 -0.34 4.83 6.21
C GLY A 222 0.23 6.24 6.23
N GLY A 223 1.54 6.37 6.01
CA GLY A 223 2.25 7.66 5.95
C GLY A 223 2.88 7.91 4.58
N ASN A 224 2.61 9.07 3.98
CA ASN A 224 3.13 9.46 2.68
C ASN A 224 4.02 10.71 2.75
N GLY A 225 5.32 10.56 2.54
CA GLY A 225 6.25 11.64 2.21
C GLY A 225 6.69 11.63 0.73
N GLY A 226 6.13 10.74 -0.08
CA GLY A 226 6.48 10.53 -1.49
C GLY A 226 5.39 10.95 -2.48
N THR A 227 5.35 10.27 -3.62
CA THR A 227 4.36 10.51 -4.69
C THR A 227 3.39 9.33 -4.79
N ILE A 228 2.09 9.62 -4.88
CA ILE A 228 1.02 8.65 -5.12
C ILE A 228 0.20 9.14 -6.32
N THR A 229 0.08 8.32 -7.37
CA THR A 229 -0.64 8.70 -8.59
C THR A 229 -1.43 7.53 -9.18
N ASN A 230 -2.65 7.76 -9.63
CA ASN A 230 -3.49 6.71 -10.23
C ASN A 230 -3.70 5.51 -9.29
N CYS A 231 -4.04 5.79 -8.04
CA CYS A 231 -4.24 4.75 -7.04
C CYS A 231 -5.61 4.82 -6.41
N TYR A 232 -6.10 3.70 -5.88
CA TYR A 232 -7.34 3.73 -5.11
C TYR A 232 -7.45 2.73 -3.96
N SER A 233 -8.41 2.96 -3.07
CA SER A 233 -8.77 2.03 -2.00
C SER A 233 -10.27 1.89 -1.82
N THR A 234 -10.71 0.69 -1.43
CA THR A 234 -12.12 0.35 -1.17
C THR A 234 -12.34 -0.46 0.10
N GLY A 235 -11.25 -0.93 0.74
CA GLY A 235 -11.34 -1.71 1.98
C GLY A 235 -11.76 -0.84 3.17
N SER A 236 -12.43 -1.43 4.16
CA SER A 236 -12.77 -0.69 5.37
C SER A 236 -11.51 -0.32 6.16
N VAL A 237 -11.50 0.87 6.75
CA VAL A 237 -10.38 1.43 7.50
C VAL A 237 -10.86 1.77 8.90
N SER A 238 -10.21 1.17 9.89
CA SER A 238 -10.44 1.42 11.30
C SER A 238 -9.14 1.87 11.98
N GLY A 239 -9.23 2.87 12.85
CA GLY A 239 -8.15 3.20 13.76
C GLY A 239 -8.53 4.17 14.87
N ASP A 240 -7.61 4.32 15.83
CA ASP A 240 -7.90 5.01 17.10
C ASP A 240 -7.51 6.50 17.11
N GLU A 241 -6.46 6.90 16.36
CA GLU A 241 -5.98 8.29 16.31
C GLU A 241 -6.23 9.00 14.97
N ARG A 242 -5.44 8.69 13.93
CA ARG A 242 -5.48 9.33 12.62
C ARG A 242 -5.66 8.29 11.54
N PHE A 243 -6.77 8.34 10.82
CA PHE A 243 -6.98 7.44 9.70
C PHE A 243 -7.65 8.13 8.53
N GLY A 244 -7.40 7.63 7.33
CA GLY A 244 -7.92 8.19 6.09
C GLY A 244 -8.29 7.13 5.06
N GLY A 245 -9.28 7.45 4.24
CA GLY A 245 -9.82 6.52 3.24
C GLY A 245 -8.79 6.02 2.25
N LEU A 246 -7.82 6.86 1.85
CA LEU A 246 -6.69 6.49 0.99
C LEU A 246 -5.35 6.59 1.72
N VAL A 247 -5.06 7.77 2.28
CA VAL A 247 -3.83 8.10 3.00
C VAL A 247 -4.14 8.53 4.43
N GLY A 248 -3.40 7.98 5.40
CA GLY A 248 -3.55 8.31 6.82
C GLY A 248 -2.90 9.64 7.21
N SER A 249 -1.68 9.90 6.73
CA SER A 249 -0.95 11.17 6.88
C SER A 249 -0.14 11.47 5.63
N SER A 250 -0.13 12.71 5.15
CA SER A 250 0.61 13.08 3.94
C SER A 250 1.41 14.39 4.12
N GLU A 251 2.70 14.32 3.83
CA GLU A 251 3.61 15.44 3.57
C GLU A 251 4.05 15.48 2.09
N GLY A 252 3.76 14.40 1.35
CA GLY A 252 4.02 14.26 -0.08
C GLY A 252 2.82 14.61 -0.96
N THR A 253 2.92 14.29 -2.25
CA THR A 253 1.89 14.60 -3.26
C THR A 253 0.99 13.38 -3.53
N VAL A 254 -0.31 13.63 -3.64
CA VAL A 254 -1.31 12.63 -4.05
C VAL A 254 -2.13 13.22 -5.19
N SER A 255 -2.16 12.56 -6.34
CA SER A 255 -2.84 13.05 -7.56
C SER A 255 -3.61 11.94 -8.24
N ALA A 256 -4.74 12.27 -8.89
CA ALA A 256 -5.58 11.32 -9.63
C ALA A 256 -5.79 10.00 -8.86
N SER A 257 -6.04 10.09 -7.56
CA SER A 257 -6.12 8.93 -6.66
C SER A 257 -7.32 9.08 -5.75
N PHE A 258 -8.01 7.97 -5.49
CA PHE A 258 -9.40 8.00 -5.01
C PHE A 258 -9.65 6.97 -3.92
N TRP A 259 -10.66 7.19 -3.08
CA TRP A 259 -11.19 6.12 -2.22
C TRP A 259 -12.69 6.12 -2.27
N ASP A 260 -13.28 4.94 -2.09
CA ASP A 260 -14.72 4.83 -1.91
C ASP A 260 -15.08 5.11 -0.45
N PHE A 261 -15.71 6.27 -0.17
CA PHE A 261 -16.07 6.64 1.19
C PHE A 261 -17.33 5.93 1.71
N GLN A 262 -18.09 5.24 0.86
CA GLN A 262 -19.25 4.45 1.25
C GLN A 262 -18.85 3.07 1.78
N THR A 263 -17.69 2.55 1.35
CA THR A 263 -17.14 1.27 1.81
C THR A 263 -16.04 1.45 2.87
N SER A 264 -15.23 2.51 2.77
CA SER A 264 -14.00 2.61 3.56
C SER A 264 -14.22 2.94 5.04
N SER A 265 -15.36 3.47 5.47
CA SER A 265 -15.67 3.92 6.86
C SER A 265 -15.12 5.28 7.37
N PRO A 266 -13.99 5.89 6.94
CA PRO A 266 -13.74 7.30 7.16
C PRO A 266 -14.36 8.15 6.05
N SER A 267 -14.82 9.33 6.44
CA SER A 267 -15.32 10.34 5.50
C SER A 267 -14.21 11.28 5.01
N THR A 268 -12.97 11.11 5.46
CA THR A 268 -11.81 11.98 5.16
C THR A 268 -10.57 11.18 4.80
N SER A 269 -9.58 11.86 4.21
CA SER A 269 -8.22 11.33 4.00
C SER A 269 -7.21 12.47 3.93
N ALA A 270 -5.95 12.19 4.25
CA ALA A 270 -4.86 13.17 4.15
C ALA A 270 -4.45 13.51 2.70
N GLY A 271 -4.94 12.75 1.72
CA GLY A 271 -4.72 13.02 0.29
C GLY A 271 -5.59 12.13 -0.59
N GLY A 272 -5.78 12.55 -1.84
CA GLY A 272 -6.71 11.94 -2.80
C GLY A 272 -8.11 12.57 -2.74
N VAL A 273 -9.06 11.98 -3.48
CA VAL A 273 -10.46 12.42 -3.52
C VAL A 273 -11.39 11.27 -3.13
N GLY A 274 -12.28 11.51 -2.17
CA GLY A 274 -13.32 10.56 -1.79
C GLY A 274 -14.46 10.60 -2.79
N LEU A 275 -14.85 9.42 -3.28
CA LEU A 275 -15.92 9.23 -4.25
C LEU A 275 -16.95 8.24 -3.73
N THR A 276 -18.16 8.33 -4.26
CA THR A 276 -19.20 7.29 -4.08
C THR A 276 -18.82 6.03 -4.86
N THR A 277 -19.41 4.90 -4.49
CA THR A 277 -19.27 3.64 -5.25
C THR A 277 -19.67 3.83 -6.71
N ALA A 278 -20.75 4.58 -6.99
CA ALA A 278 -21.20 4.83 -8.36
C ALA A 278 -20.17 5.64 -9.17
N GLU A 279 -19.59 6.69 -8.59
CA GLU A 279 -18.52 7.48 -9.24
C GLU A 279 -17.25 6.64 -9.44
N MET A 280 -16.92 5.79 -8.47
CA MET A 280 -15.80 4.83 -8.55
C MET A 280 -16.02 3.73 -9.59
N GLN A 281 -17.26 3.51 -10.04
CA GLN A 281 -17.63 2.57 -11.11
C GLN A 281 -17.91 3.25 -12.45
N THR A 282 -17.65 4.57 -12.55
CA THR A 282 -17.88 5.36 -13.77
C THR A 282 -16.54 5.63 -14.48
N ALA A 283 -16.38 5.20 -15.73
CA ALA A 283 -15.13 5.32 -16.47
C ALA A 283 -14.65 6.77 -16.64
N SER A 284 -15.58 7.72 -16.81
CA SER A 284 -15.26 9.13 -17.02
C SER A 284 -14.57 9.77 -15.81
N THR A 285 -14.74 9.20 -14.61
CA THR A 285 -14.01 9.58 -13.40
C THR A 285 -12.49 9.38 -13.55
N PHE A 286 -12.07 8.39 -14.34
CA PHE A 286 -10.69 7.90 -14.41
C PHE A 286 -9.99 8.26 -15.73
N ILE A 287 -10.52 9.19 -16.53
CA ILE A 287 -9.93 9.57 -17.83
C ILE A 287 -8.43 9.93 -17.77
N ALA A 288 -7.96 10.45 -16.63
CA ALA A 288 -6.56 10.76 -16.39
C ALA A 288 -5.65 9.51 -16.39
N TRP A 289 -6.21 8.33 -16.13
CA TRP A 289 -5.50 7.06 -16.08
C TRP A 289 -5.28 6.46 -17.47
N GLY A 290 -5.99 6.96 -18.49
CA GLY A 290 -5.84 6.49 -19.87
C GLY A 290 -4.51 6.85 -20.53
N CYS A 291 -3.69 7.68 -19.90
CA CYS A 291 -2.36 8.06 -20.41
C CYS A 291 -1.40 6.87 -20.56
N GLU A 292 -1.55 5.82 -19.74
CA GLU A 292 -0.62 4.69 -19.69
C GLU A 292 -1.24 3.37 -20.17
N ASN A 293 -2.50 3.38 -20.65
CA ASN A 293 -3.26 2.20 -21.12
C ASN A 293 -3.14 0.97 -20.18
N GLY A 294 -3.20 1.21 -18.86
CA GLY A 294 -2.97 0.18 -17.83
C GLY A 294 -4.22 -0.32 -17.11
N TRP A 295 -5.38 0.29 -17.37
CA TRP A 295 -6.61 0.09 -16.61
C TRP A 295 -7.79 -0.26 -17.51
N THR A 296 -8.65 -1.16 -17.04
CA THR A 296 -9.97 -1.48 -17.60
C THR A 296 -11.06 -1.23 -16.58
N ILE A 297 -12.29 -0.97 -17.03
CA ILE A 297 -13.45 -0.83 -16.15
C ILE A 297 -14.70 -1.44 -16.79
N GLU A 298 -15.48 -2.17 -16.00
CA GLU A 298 -16.81 -2.62 -16.38
C GLU A 298 -17.83 -1.59 -15.88
N GLU A 299 -18.25 -0.70 -16.78
CA GLU A 299 -19.04 0.50 -16.46
C GLU A 299 -20.27 0.20 -15.60
N GLY A 300 -20.36 0.85 -14.44
CA GLY A 300 -21.45 0.70 -13.48
C GLY A 300 -21.52 -0.65 -12.76
N VAL A 301 -20.51 -1.52 -12.91
CA VAL A 301 -20.49 -2.87 -12.34
C VAL A 301 -19.33 -3.08 -11.37
N ASP A 302 -18.09 -2.80 -11.79
CA ASP A 302 -16.88 -3.01 -10.98
C ASP A 302 -15.98 -1.76 -10.97
N TYR A 303 -15.08 -1.71 -10.00
CA TYR A 303 -14.02 -0.72 -9.92
C TYR A 303 -13.00 -0.89 -11.07
N PRO A 304 -12.19 0.13 -11.39
CA PRO A 304 -11.08 -0.04 -12.33
C PRO A 304 -10.15 -1.19 -11.94
N ARG A 305 -9.80 -2.03 -12.90
CA ARG A 305 -8.87 -3.17 -12.74
C ARG A 305 -7.66 -2.98 -13.62
N LEU A 306 -6.51 -3.50 -13.21
CA LEU A 306 -5.33 -3.47 -14.04
C LEU A 306 -5.50 -4.47 -15.19
N VAL A 307 -5.09 -4.09 -16.40
CA VAL A 307 -5.28 -4.90 -17.63
C VAL A 307 -4.72 -6.33 -17.47
N TRP A 308 -3.61 -6.50 -16.75
CA TRP A 308 -2.98 -7.80 -16.55
C TRP A 308 -3.81 -8.77 -15.70
N GLU A 309 -4.81 -8.28 -14.96
CA GLU A 309 -5.76 -9.11 -14.21
C GLU A 309 -6.73 -9.86 -15.11
N ASN A 310 -6.85 -9.48 -16.39
CA ASN A 310 -7.82 -10.03 -17.34
C ASN A 310 -9.28 -9.98 -16.82
N ALA A 311 -9.64 -8.92 -16.09
CA ALA A 311 -11.01 -8.66 -15.67
C ALA A 311 -11.87 -8.19 -16.87
N PRO A 312 -13.20 -8.41 -16.84
CA PRO A 312 -14.11 -7.82 -17.83
C PRO A 312 -14.04 -6.28 -17.84
N GLY A 313 -14.42 -5.69 -18.97
CA GLY A 313 -14.50 -4.23 -19.12
C GLY A 313 -13.75 -3.70 -20.34
N GLU A 314 -13.88 -2.40 -20.56
CA GLU A 314 -13.18 -1.67 -21.62
C GLU A 314 -11.97 -0.94 -21.08
N SER A 315 -10.97 -0.71 -21.91
CA SER A 315 -9.79 0.07 -21.52
C SER A 315 -10.19 1.52 -21.24
N ILE A 316 -9.70 2.05 -20.13
CA ILE A 316 -9.85 3.47 -19.82
C ILE A 316 -8.91 4.24 -20.75
N THR A 317 -9.46 5.10 -21.60
CA THR A 317 -8.69 5.88 -22.57
C THR A 317 -8.71 7.36 -22.23
N THR A 318 -7.71 8.09 -22.72
CA THR A 318 -7.74 9.55 -22.71
C THR A 318 -8.94 10.07 -23.52
N PRO A 319 -9.49 11.23 -23.16
CA PRO A 319 -10.61 11.83 -23.88
C PRO A 319 -10.18 12.27 -25.28
N SER A 320 -11.15 12.33 -26.19
CA SER A 320 -10.98 12.91 -27.52
C SER A 320 -11.44 14.38 -27.53
N TYR A 321 -10.75 15.21 -28.32
CA TYR A 321 -11.14 16.60 -28.58
C TYR A 321 -11.84 16.70 -29.94
N GLY A 322 -11.90 17.88 -30.54
CA GLY A 322 -12.47 18.08 -31.88
C GLY A 322 -11.62 17.53 -33.04
N GLY A 323 -10.43 17.00 -32.77
CA GLY A 323 -9.48 16.49 -33.75
C GLY A 323 -8.03 16.77 -33.36
N GLY A 324 -7.09 16.39 -34.22
CA GLY A 324 -5.64 16.57 -34.03
C GLY A 324 -4.98 15.51 -33.15
N SER A 325 -3.65 15.45 -33.21
CA SER A 325 -2.81 14.55 -32.42
C SER A 325 -2.10 15.25 -31.24
N GLY A 326 -2.19 16.58 -31.15
CA GLY A 326 -1.50 17.39 -30.15
C GLY A 326 -0.05 17.72 -30.53
N GLU A 327 0.37 17.35 -31.74
CA GLU A 327 1.68 17.70 -32.30
C GLU A 327 1.69 19.16 -32.81
N PRO A 328 2.85 19.82 -32.91
CA PRO A 328 2.92 21.24 -33.29
C PRO A 328 2.23 21.60 -34.62
N ASN A 329 2.27 20.70 -35.59
CA ASN A 329 1.64 20.88 -36.91
C ASN A 329 0.26 20.23 -37.02
N ASP A 330 -0.22 19.60 -35.95
CA ASP A 330 -1.51 18.92 -35.86
C ASP A 330 -2.06 19.01 -34.42
N PRO A 331 -2.33 20.24 -33.93
CA PRO A 331 -2.72 20.49 -32.55
C PRO A 331 -4.11 19.93 -32.26
N TYR A 332 -4.39 19.64 -30.99
CA TYR A 332 -5.74 19.28 -30.56
C TYR A 332 -6.71 20.44 -30.76
N LEU A 333 -7.86 20.17 -31.39
CA LEU A 333 -8.85 21.18 -31.75
C LEU A 333 -9.90 21.33 -30.64
N ILE A 334 -10.09 22.55 -30.13
CA ILE A 334 -11.01 22.86 -29.02
C ILE A 334 -12.17 23.71 -29.53
N TYR A 335 -13.40 23.17 -29.43
CA TYR A 335 -14.63 23.81 -29.88
C TYR A 335 -15.63 24.09 -28.74
N THR A 336 -15.54 23.35 -27.62
CA THR A 336 -16.53 23.45 -26.54
C THR A 336 -15.89 23.76 -25.18
N ALA A 337 -16.69 24.33 -24.27
CA ALA A 337 -16.27 24.57 -22.88
C ALA A 337 -15.87 23.27 -22.17
N GLU A 338 -16.55 22.16 -22.48
CA GLU A 338 -16.22 20.84 -21.93
C GLU A 338 -14.84 20.37 -22.39
N GLN A 339 -14.56 20.42 -23.70
CA GLN A 339 -13.24 20.07 -24.24
C GLN A 339 -12.12 20.91 -23.62
N LEU A 340 -12.36 22.21 -23.43
CA LEU A 340 -11.42 23.11 -22.77
C LEU A 340 -11.20 22.71 -21.30
N ASN A 341 -12.27 22.41 -20.56
CA ASN A 341 -12.20 21.97 -19.16
C ASN A 341 -11.45 20.63 -19.02
N THR A 342 -11.62 19.72 -19.98
CA THR A 342 -10.97 18.41 -19.99
C THR A 342 -9.44 18.49 -20.10
N ILE A 343 -8.87 19.54 -20.69
CA ILE A 343 -7.41 19.70 -20.81
C ILE A 343 -6.74 19.62 -19.43
N GLY A 344 -7.31 20.30 -18.43
CA GLY A 344 -6.77 20.33 -17.06
C GLY A 344 -6.85 18.99 -16.33
N LEU A 345 -7.62 18.03 -16.84
CA LEU A 345 -7.85 16.72 -16.21
C LEU A 345 -6.91 15.63 -16.73
N VAL A 346 -6.15 15.88 -17.80
CA VAL A 346 -5.35 14.85 -18.49
C VAL A 346 -3.87 15.24 -18.47
N PRO A 347 -3.09 14.81 -17.46
CA PRO A 347 -1.70 15.24 -17.29
C PRO A 347 -0.80 14.99 -18.50
N CYS A 348 -0.99 13.88 -19.22
CA CYS A 348 -0.21 13.56 -20.43
C CYS A 348 -0.55 14.40 -21.66
N HIS A 349 -1.56 15.27 -21.59
CA HIS A 349 -1.87 16.23 -22.65
C HIS A 349 -1.33 17.63 -22.33
N LEU A 350 -0.80 17.87 -21.13
CA LEU A 350 -0.39 19.21 -20.70
C LEU A 350 0.89 19.72 -21.40
N ASP A 351 1.62 18.86 -22.09
CA ASP A 351 2.76 19.22 -22.95
C ASP A 351 2.40 19.25 -24.45
N LYS A 352 1.12 19.07 -24.79
CA LYS A 352 0.61 19.06 -26.17
C LYS A 352 0.17 20.45 -26.64
N HIS A 353 -0.05 20.55 -27.95
CA HIS A 353 -0.46 21.77 -28.62
C HIS A 353 -1.97 21.79 -28.82
N PHE A 354 -2.59 22.95 -28.59
CA PHE A 354 -4.03 23.14 -28.67
C PHE A 354 -4.37 24.33 -29.57
N LEU A 355 -5.43 24.19 -30.38
CA LEU A 355 -5.97 25.24 -31.22
C LEU A 355 -7.43 25.52 -30.83
N LEU A 356 -7.71 26.74 -30.40
CA LEU A 356 -9.08 27.20 -30.20
C LEU A 356 -9.76 27.41 -31.56
N CYS A 357 -10.86 26.73 -31.79
CA CYS A 357 -11.54 26.67 -33.09
C CYS A 357 -12.94 27.30 -33.09
N ALA A 358 -13.42 27.75 -31.92
CA ALA A 358 -14.67 28.49 -31.76
C ALA A 358 -14.56 29.45 -30.57
N ASP A 359 -15.38 30.50 -30.56
CA ASP A 359 -15.62 31.29 -29.36
C ASP A 359 -16.32 30.40 -28.31
N ILE A 360 -15.78 30.35 -27.09
CA ILE A 360 -16.29 29.49 -26.02
C ILE A 360 -16.94 30.35 -24.94
N ASP A 361 -18.21 30.06 -24.67
CA ASP A 361 -18.95 30.58 -23.53
C ASP A 361 -18.88 29.58 -22.37
N LEU A 362 -18.41 30.03 -21.21
CA LEU A 362 -18.28 29.18 -20.01
C LEU A 362 -19.56 29.12 -19.18
N ASP A 363 -20.56 29.97 -19.47
CA ASP A 363 -21.85 29.96 -18.78
C ASP A 363 -22.66 28.68 -19.09
N THR A 364 -22.23 27.89 -20.09
CA THR A 364 -22.83 26.60 -20.43
C THR A 364 -22.34 25.45 -19.57
N LEU A 365 -21.29 25.63 -18.77
CA LEU A 365 -20.80 24.56 -17.89
C LEU A 365 -21.77 24.37 -16.71
N PRO A 366 -22.08 23.12 -16.32
CA PRO A 366 -22.82 22.88 -15.09
C PRO A 366 -22.03 23.50 -13.92
N PRO A 367 -22.73 24.05 -12.90
CA PRO A 367 -22.06 24.56 -11.72
C PRO A 367 -21.19 23.46 -11.11
N PRO A 368 -20.02 23.79 -10.56
CA PRO A 368 -19.13 22.79 -9.96
C PRO A 368 -19.92 21.99 -8.92
N PRO A 369 -19.64 20.67 -8.80
CA PRO A 369 -20.25 19.89 -7.74
C PRO A 369 -19.99 20.58 -6.39
N PRO A 370 -20.97 20.61 -5.48
CA PRO A 370 -20.78 21.23 -4.18
C PRO A 370 -19.53 20.64 -3.54
N PRO A 371 -18.69 21.45 -2.84
CA PRO A 371 -17.53 20.92 -2.16
C PRO A 371 -17.99 19.75 -1.29
N HIS A 372 -17.41 18.57 -1.53
CA HIS A 372 -17.63 17.39 -0.71
C HIS A 372 -16.97 17.64 0.65
N HIS A 373 -17.60 18.49 1.46
CA HIS A 373 -17.42 18.46 2.88
C HIS A 373 -18.21 17.24 3.35
N PRO A 374 -17.55 16.19 3.86
CA PRO A 374 -18.29 15.22 4.63
C PRO A 374 -19.03 15.95 5.75
N PRO A 375 -20.26 15.52 6.11
CA PRO A 375 -21.07 16.23 7.08
C PRO A 375 -20.25 16.45 8.35
N SER A 376 -20.21 17.70 8.81
CA SER A 376 -19.58 18.08 10.08
C SER A 376 -20.31 17.39 11.22
N LEU A 377 -19.87 16.19 11.61
CA LEU A 377 -20.33 15.50 12.81
C LEU A 377 -19.51 15.98 14.02
N PHE A 378 -19.48 17.29 14.24
CA PHE A 378 -19.36 17.82 15.60
C PHE A 378 -20.75 18.26 16.07
N LYS A 379 -21.65 17.29 16.24
CA LYS A 379 -22.61 17.43 17.35
C LYS A 379 -21.83 17.01 18.58
N ALA A 380 -21.44 17.99 19.40
CA ALA A 380 -20.99 17.72 20.76
C ALA A 380 -22.02 16.80 21.41
N SER A 381 -21.67 15.52 21.56
CA SER A 381 -22.45 14.60 22.38
C SER A 381 -22.44 15.17 23.78
N LYS A 382 -23.61 15.57 24.27
CA LYS A 382 -23.81 15.85 25.70
C LYS A 382 -23.22 14.68 26.50
N PRO A 383 -22.47 14.93 27.58
CA PRO A 383 -21.93 13.83 28.39
C PRO A 383 -23.08 12.97 28.92
N ASN A 384 -23.03 11.67 28.62
CA ASN A 384 -23.96 10.68 29.16
C ASN A 384 -23.58 10.40 30.63
N PRO A 385 -24.48 10.60 31.60
CA PRO A 385 -24.17 10.40 33.02
C PRO A 385 -24.43 8.95 33.40
N ALA A 386 -23.43 8.09 33.25
CA ALA A 386 -23.39 6.82 33.96
C ALA A 386 -21.98 6.23 33.85
N HIS A 387 -21.14 6.44 34.84
CA HIS A 387 -20.30 5.38 35.40
C HIS A 387 -19.83 5.81 36.80
N GLY A 388 -19.92 4.85 37.71
CA GLY A 388 -19.97 5.05 39.15
C GLY A 388 -18.74 5.68 39.78
N ALA A 389 -19.01 6.36 40.88
CA ALA A 389 -18.06 6.94 41.80
C ALA A 389 -17.08 5.89 42.36
N TYR A 390 -15.79 6.23 42.31
CA TYR A 390 -14.83 5.84 43.34
C TYR A 390 -14.58 7.07 44.22
N PRO A 391 -14.78 7.02 45.54
CA PRO A 391 -14.59 8.18 46.39
C PRO A 391 -13.09 8.34 46.70
N VAL A 392 -12.53 9.50 46.39
CA VAL A 392 -11.32 9.99 47.04
C VAL A 392 -11.70 11.29 47.75
N SER A 393 -11.69 11.22 49.06
CA SER A 393 -11.98 12.31 49.99
C SER A 393 -10.98 13.46 49.82
N ALA A 394 -11.48 14.68 49.64
CA ALA A 394 -10.74 15.91 49.90
C ALA A 394 -11.69 16.97 50.42
N THR A 395 -11.45 17.42 51.66
CA THR A 395 -11.67 18.77 52.20
C THR A 395 -10.98 18.78 53.58
N ALA A 396 -10.38 19.85 54.10
CA ALA A 396 -10.54 21.28 53.91
C ALA A 396 -9.15 21.95 54.09
N ASP A 397 -8.77 22.92 53.27
CA ASP A 397 -9.12 24.35 53.35
C ASP A 397 -8.59 25.03 54.63
N LEU A 398 -7.56 25.85 54.46
CA LEU A 398 -6.96 26.73 55.47
C LEU A 398 -7.08 28.17 54.98
N SER A 399 -8.19 28.82 55.35
CA SER A 399 -8.33 30.28 55.29
C SER A 399 -7.70 30.92 56.52
N TRP A 400 -6.82 31.89 56.28
CA TRP A 400 -6.05 32.62 57.28
C TRP A 400 -6.78 33.92 57.69
N THR A 401 -7.00 34.14 58.98
CA THR A 401 -7.33 35.45 59.56
C THR A 401 -6.57 35.62 60.89
N PRO A 402 -5.93 36.78 61.16
CA PRO A 402 -5.15 36.99 62.38
C PRO A 402 -5.97 37.65 63.50
N GLY A 403 -5.70 37.28 64.76
CA GLY A 403 -6.35 37.90 65.93
C GLY A 403 -5.85 37.40 67.29
N LEU A 404 -4.79 38.07 67.77
CA LEU A 404 -4.27 38.28 69.13
C LEU A 404 -5.03 37.74 70.38
N GLY A 405 -4.22 37.27 71.36
CA GLY A 405 -4.49 37.35 72.82
C GLY A 405 -4.42 36.00 73.54
N ALA A 406 -3.29 35.57 74.12
CA ALA A 406 -2.67 35.97 75.40
C ALA A 406 -3.10 35.10 76.61
N LYS A 407 -2.09 34.41 77.19
CA LYS A 407 -1.92 33.95 78.59
C LYS A 407 -2.95 32.92 79.09
N SER A 408 -2.60 31.85 79.79
CA SER A 408 -1.44 31.51 80.64
C SER A 408 -1.34 29.99 80.76
#